data_AF-A0A3M2M417-F1
#
_entry.id   AF-A0A3M2M417-F1
#
_cell.length_a   1.000
_cell.length_b   1.000
_cell.length_c   1.000
_cell.angle_alpha   90.00
_cell.angle_beta   90.00
_cell.angle_gamma   90.00
#
_symmetry.space_group_name_H-M   'P 1'
#
loop_
_entity.id
_entity.type
_entity.pdbx_description
1 polymer ?
#
loop_
_entity_poly.entity_id
_entity_poly.type
_entity_poly.pdbx_seq_one_letter_code
_entity_poly.pdbx_strand_id
1 'polypeptide(L)' 'MLAQLTGFLKTMLKPDQFSRLGPETPLREFGVLDSLGMARLVTFIRDDMGVAVPMRHLTGARFRSLDDITDLVLTLRA' A
#
# COMPACT_ATOMS: atom_id res chain seq x y z
N MET A 1 8.19 1.28 8.70
CA MET A 1 7.43 0.66 7.58
C MET A 1 6.09 1.35 7.43
N LEU A 2 5.17 1.16 8.38
CA LEU A 2 3.83 1.72 8.34
C LEU A 2 3.85 3.24 8.14
N ALA A 3 4.67 3.98 8.89
CA ALA A 3 4.81 5.44 8.72
C ALA A 3 5.25 5.89 7.30
N GLN A 4 6.08 5.09 6.61
CA GLN A 4 6.50 5.41 5.23
C GLN A 4 5.37 5.15 4.23
N LEU A 5 4.68 4.00 4.36
CA LEU A 5 3.49 3.67 3.55
C LEU A 5 2.36 4.67 3.77
N THR A 6 2.10 5.04 5.02
CA THR A 6 1.13 6.09 5.39
C THR A 6 1.53 7.45 4.79
N GLY A 7 2.82 7.79 4.81
CA GLY A 7 3.35 8.99 4.17
C GLY A 7 3.13 9.00 2.65
N PHE A 8 3.39 7.88 1.99
CA PHE A 8 3.11 7.72 0.56
C PHE A 8 1.62 7.83 0.22
N LEU A 9 0.73 7.21 1.01
CA LEU A 9 -0.71 7.38 0.77
C LEU A 9 -1.18 8.83 0.94
N LYS A 10 -0.55 9.62 1.81
CA LYS A 10 -0.82 11.07 1.91
C LYS A 10 -0.43 11.85 0.65
N THR A 11 0.57 11.39 -0.11
CA THR A 11 0.95 12.05 -1.37
C THR A 11 0.04 11.62 -2.53
N MET A 12 -0.54 10.42 -2.45
CA MET A 12 -1.44 9.89 -3.46
C MET A 12 -2.88 10.40 -3.31
N LEU A 13 -3.30 10.72 -2.09
CA LEU A 13 -4.69 11.07 -1.76
C LEU A 13 -4.83 12.52 -1.29
N LYS A 14 -6.02 13.08 -1.48
CA LYS A 14 -6.35 14.37 -0.89
C LYS A 14 -6.48 14.25 0.64
N PRO A 15 -6.19 15.32 1.41
CA PRO A 15 -6.23 15.28 2.88
C PRO A 15 -7.58 14.82 3.47
N ASP A 16 -8.69 15.17 2.82
CA ASP A 16 -10.05 14.78 3.18
C ASP A 16 -10.35 13.29 2.92
N GLN A 17 -9.72 12.71 1.90
CA GLN A 17 -9.83 11.29 1.61
C GLN A 17 -8.93 10.49 2.56
N PHE A 18 -7.71 10.97 2.78
CA PHE A 18 -6.73 10.33 3.64
C PHE A 18 -7.19 10.29 5.11
N SER A 19 -7.80 11.36 5.63
CA SER A 19 -8.27 11.43 7.02
C SER A 19 -9.36 10.42 7.36
N ARG A 20 -10.01 9.83 6.34
CA ARG A 20 -11.03 8.79 6.48
C ARG A 20 -10.47 7.37 6.42
N LEU A 21 -9.15 7.23 6.20
CA LEU A 21 -8.47 5.94 6.15
C LEU A 21 -7.79 5.65 7.49
N GLY A 22 -8.09 4.48 8.04
CA GLY A 22 -7.36 3.82 9.12
C GLY A 22 -6.50 2.66 8.61
N PRO A 23 -5.69 2.04 9.49
CA PRO A 23 -4.81 0.93 9.14
C PRO A 23 -5.55 -0.29 8.54
N GLU A 24 -6.72 -0.61 9.11
CA GLU A 24 -7.57 -1.74 8.69
C GLU A 24 -8.57 -1.36 7.58
N THR A 25 -8.56 -0.11 7.10
CA THR A 25 -9.54 0.34 6.11
C THR A 25 -9.38 -0.42 4.79
N PRO A 26 -10.46 -0.93 4.19
CA PRO A 26 -10.40 -1.64 2.92
C PRO A 26 -10.07 -0.69 1.76
N LEU A 27 -8.78 -0.50 1.46
CA LEU A 27 -8.29 0.47 0.49
C LEU A 27 -8.83 0.24 -0.93
N ARG A 28 -9.15 -1.01 -1.28
CA ARG A 28 -9.76 -1.34 -2.59
C ARG A 28 -11.21 -0.87 -2.68
N GLU A 29 -11.99 -1.05 -1.62
CA GLU A 29 -13.41 -0.67 -1.61
C GLU A 29 -13.56 0.86 -1.61
N PHE A 30 -12.58 1.57 -1.07
CA PHE A 30 -12.48 3.03 -1.12
C PHE A 30 -11.91 3.56 -2.45
N GLY A 31 -11.58 2.69 -3.41
CA GLY A 31 -11.03 3.08 -4.71
C GLY A 31 -9.59 3.62 -4.66
N VAL A 32 -8.89 3.45 -3.54
CA VAL A 32 -7.51 3.93 -3.31
C VAL A 32 -6.50 3.01 -3.99
N LEU A 33 -6.73 1.69 -3.92
CA LEU A 33 -5.89 0.66 -4.53
C LEU A 33 -6.59 -0.01 -5.72
N ASP A 34 -6.93 0.80 -6.71
CA ASP A 34 -7.22 0.32 -8.06
C ASP A 34 -5.92 -0.15 -8.77
N SER A 35 -6.02 -0.54 -10.04
CA SER A 35 -4.85 -1.00 -10.82
C SER A 35 -3.72 0.03 -10.89
N LEU A 36 -4.04 1.33 -10.91
CA LEU A 36 -3.07 2.42 -11.00
C LEU A 36 -2.45 2.73 -9.64
N GLY A 37 -3.26 2.76 -8.58
CA GLY A 37 -2.80 2.87 -7.20
C GLY A 37 -1.88 1.72 -6.82
N MET A 38 -2.23 0.48 -7.22
CA MET A 38 -1.36 -0.69 -7.04
C MET A 38 -0.02 -0.54 -7.75
N ALA A 39 -0.02 -0.14 -9.03
CA ALA A 39 1.22 0.03 -9.78
C ALA A 39 2.15 1.07 -9.10
N ARG A 40 1.60 2.23 -8.70
CA ARG A 40 2.37 3.27 -8.00
C ARG A 40 2.91 2.80 -6.66
N LEU A 41 2.10 2.06 -5.89
CA LEU A 41 2.51 1.52 -4.60
C LEU A 41 3.66 0.51 -4.76
N VAL A 42 3.57 -0.38 -5.76
CA VAL A 42 4.64 -1.35 -6.06
C VAL A 42 5.92 -0.63 -6.47
N THR A 43 5.82 0.42 -7.29
CA THR A 43 6.97 1.27 -7.64
C THR A 43 7.57 1.91 -6.40
N PHE A 44 6.78 2.52 -5.51
CA PHE A 44 7.28 3.11 -4.27
C PHE A 44 7.98 2.08 -3.37
N ILE A 45 7.38 0.91 -3.16
CA ILE A 45 7.99 -0.16 -2.35
C ILE A 45 9.34 -0.59 -2.95
N ARG A 46 9.44 -0.64 -4.28
CA ARG A 46 10.67 -1.01 -4.97
C ARG A 46 11.74 0.08 -4.91
N ASP A 47 11.38 1.31 -5.27
CA ASP A 47 12.33 2.39 -5.53
C ASP A 47 12.72 3.13 -4.24
N ASP A 48 11.75 3.38 -3.34
CA ASP A 48 11.99 4.07 -2.06
C ASP A 48 12.34 3.11 -0.93
N MET A 49 11.69 1.94 -0.87
CA MET A 49 11.92 0.97 0.24
C MET A 49 12.95 -0.11 -0.12
N GLY A 50 13.35 -0.23 -1.39
CA GLY A 50 14.31 -1.23 -1.85
C GLY A 50 13.78 -2.67 -1.82
N VAL A 51 12.46 -2.87 -1.75
CA VAL A 51 11.85 -4.20 -1.62
C VAL A 51 11.23 -4.61 -2.95
N ALA A 52 11.73 -5.70 -3.54
CA ALA A 52 11.13 -6.26 -4.73
C ALA A 52 9.84 -7.01 -4.37
N VAL A 53 8.69 -6.58 -4.90
CA VAL A 53 7.41 -7.26 -4.71
C VAL A 53 7.14 -8.19 -5.90
N PRO A 54 7.18 -9.52 -5.72
CA PRO A 54 6.90 -10.45 -6.83
C PRO A 54 5.41 -10.40 -7.23
N MET A 55 5.12 -10.48 -8.54
CA MET A 55 3.75 -10.38 -9.07
C MET A 55 2.76 -11.38 -8.44
N ARG A 56 3.21 -12.58 -8.07
CA ARG A 56 2.40 -13.58 -7.35
C ARG A 56 1.83 -13.10 -6.01
N HIS A 57 2.44 -12.07 -5.41
CA HIS A 57 1.97 -11.48 -4.15
C HIS A 57 1.02 -10.30 -4.37
N LEU A 58 0.91 -9.77 -5.60
CA LEU A 58 -0.01 -8.69 -5.99
C LEU A 58 -1.45 -9.20 -6.14
N THR A 59 -1.96 -9.83 -5.09
CA THR A 59 -3.32 -10.35 -5.03
C THR A 59 -4.19 -9.43 -4.20
N GLY A 60 -5.48 -9.38 -4.54
CA GLY A 60 -6.45 -8.53 -3.84
C GLY A 60 -6.58 -8.81 -2.33
N ALA A 61 -6.16 -9.99 -1.86
CA ALA A 61 -6.19 -10.35 -0.45
C ALA A 61 -5.02 -9.76 0.36
N ARG A 62 -3.82 -9.67 -0.24
CA ARG A 62 -2.62 -9.11 0.44
C ARG A 62 -2.48 -7.60 0.32
N PHE A 63 -3.40 -6.97 -0.41
CA PHE A 63 -3.45 -5.53 -0.65
C PHE A 63 -4.83 -4.96 -0.31
N ARG A 64 -5.48 -5.54 0.71
CA ARG A 64 -6.78 -5.10 1.17
C ARG A 64 -6.66 -3.86 2.06
N SER A 65 -5.72 -3.87 3.00
CA SER A 65 -5.52 -2.80 3.98
C SER A 65 -4.06 -2.34 4.05
N LEU A 66 -3.80 -1.24 4.77
CA LEU A 66 -2.44 -0.75 5.02
C LEU A 66 -1.63 -1.77 5.83
N ASP A 67 -2.28 -2.50 6.74
CA ASP A 67 -1.64 -3.51 7.57
C ASP A 67 -1.23 -4.73 6.74
N ASP A 68 -2.11 -5.23 5.86
CA ASP A 68 -1.77 -6.37 4.97
C ASP A 68 -0.56 -6.07 4.08
N ILE A 69 -0.46 -4.83 3.59
CA ILE A 69 0.64 -4.35 2.75
C ILE A 69 1.91 -4.23 3.59
N THR A 70 1.80 -3.70 4.81
CA THR A 70 2.92 -3.59 5.74
C THR A 70 3.48 -4.97 6.08
N ASP A 71 2.62 -5.94 6.36
CA ASP A 71 2.98 -7.33 6.64
C ASP A 71 3.62 -8.01 5.43
N LEU A 72 3.11 -7.77 4.23
CA LEU A 72 3.72 -8.27 3.00
C LEU A 72 5.15 -7.73 2.84
N VAL A 73 5.34 -6.42 3.00
CA VAL A 73 6.66 -5.80 2.85
C VAL A 73 7.62 -6.28 3.93
N LEU A 74 7.16 -6.44 5.17
CA LEU A 74 7.96 -7.03 6.26
C LEU A 74 8.38 -8.46 5.93
N THR A 75 7.46 -9.30 5.44
CA THR A 75 7.73 -10.68 5.05
C THR A 75 8.75 -10.79 3.93
N LEU A 76 8.73 -9.87 2.96
CA LEU A 76 9.65 -9.86 1.82
C LEU A 76 11.05 -9.34 2.14
N ARG A 77 11.23 -8.69 3.31
CA ARG A 77 12.52 -8.19 3.79
C ARG A 77 13.27 -9.18 4.68
N ALA A 78 12.59 -10.18 5.22
CA ALA A 78 13.17 -11.23 6.05
C ALA A 78 13.97 -12.21 5.19
#